data_AF-A0A701YVF6-F1
#
_entry.id   AF-A0A701YVF6-F1
#
_cell.length_a   1.000
_cell.length_b   1.000
_cell.length_c   1.000
_cell.angle_alpha   90.00
_cell.angle_beta   90.00
_cell.angle_gamma   90.00
#
_symmetry.space_group_name_H-M   'P 1'
#
loop_
_entity.id
_entity.type
_entity.pdbx_description
1 polymer ?
#
loop_
_entity_poly.entity_id
_entity_poly.type
_entity_poly.pdbx_seq_one_letter_code
_entity_poly.pdbx_strand_id
1 'polypeptide(L)' 'MQLGMSRISLHYRQILNFFAPVLVINCFSDRGKLYPLRYPLPPDTAQRTERRVSLLLHLLRERLTDDVPA' A
#
# COMPACT_ATOMS: atom_id res chain seq x y z
N MET A 1 -18.44 -14.51 6.06
CA MET A 1 -17.40 -13.87 5.23
C MET A 1 -17.32 -12.42 5.65
N GLN A 2 -16.25 -11.98 6.32
CA GLN A 2 -16.11 -10.58 6.77
C GLN A 2 -15.89 -9.68 5.55
N LEU A 3 -16.96 -9.01 5.09
CA LEU A 3 -16.89 -7.86 4.21
C LEU A 3 -16.19 -6.74 5.00
N GLY A 4 -15.00 -6.29 4.58
CA GLY A 4 -14.33 -5.16 5.22
C GLY A 4 -12.80 -5.20 5.31
N MET A 5 -12.14 -6.29 4.91
CA MET A 5 -10.68 -6.34 4.96
C MET A 5 -10.06 -5.51 3.82
N SER A 6 -9.82 -4.23 4.10
CA SER A 6 -9.02 -3.38 3.21
C SER A 6 -7.62 -3.98 3.09
N ARG A 7 -7.17 -4.27 1.87
CA ARG A 7 -5.86 -4.92 1.63
C ARG A 7 -4.88 -3.91 1.07
N ILE A 8 -3.79 -3.68 1.80
CA ILE A 8 -2.67 -2.89 1.31
C ILE A 8 -1.67 -3.81 0.60
N SER A 9 -1.28 -3.45 -0.61
CA SER A 9 -0.24 -4.11 -1.39
C SER A 9 0.74 -3.10 -1.97
N LEU A 10 2.01 -3.48 -2.08
CA LEU A 10 3.02 -2.68 -2.78
C LEU A 10 3.23 -3.26 -4.18
N HIS A 11 3.13 -2.43 -5.20
CA HIS A 11 3.35 -2.81 -6.59
C HIS A 11 4.50 -1.99 -7.15
N TYR A 12 5.35 -2.58 -7.98
CA TYR A 12 6.31 -1.83 -8.79
C TYR A 12 5.72 -1.64 -10.19
N ARG A 13 5.65 -0.39 -10.66
CA ARG A 13 5.21 -0.06 -12.01
C ARG A 13 6.28 0.68 -12.76
N GLN A 14 6.44 0.32 -14.03
CA GLN A 14 7.27 1.06 -14.96
C GLN A 14 6.47 2.27 -15.47
N ILE A 15 7.00 3.48 -15.25
CA ILE A 15 6.42 4.74 -15.72
C ILE A 15 7.53 5.47 -16.47
N LEU A 16 7.33 5.74 -17.76
CA LEU A 16 8.19 6.61 -18.58
C LEU A 16 9.69 6.39 -18.31
N ASN A 17 10.14 5.13 -18.41
CA ASN A 17 11.53 4.66 -18.24
C ASN A 17 12.08 4.54 -16.80
N PHE A 18 11.27 4.67 -15.77
CA PHE A 18 11.68 4.39 -14.38
C PHE A 18 10.73 3.39 -13.68
N PHE A 19 11.27 2.53 -12.82
CA PHE A 19 10.48 1.65 -11.95
C PHE A 19 10.12 2.37 -10.66
N ALA A 20 8.88 2.87 -10.59
CA ALA A 20 8.36 3.52 -9.39
C ALA A 20 7.59 2.52 -8.52
N PRO A 21 7.84 2.47 -7.21
CA PRO A 21 6.95 1.77 -6.30
C PRO A 21 5.67 2.57 -6.12
N VAL A 22 4.55 1.85 -6.23
CA VAL A 22 3.19 2.35 -6.09
C VAL A 22 2.55 1.60 -4.93
N LEU A 23 2.14 2.34 -3.91
CA LEU A 23 1.33 1.78 -2.84
C LEU A 23 -0.11 1.66 -3.35
N VAL A 24 -0.66 0.45 -3.29
CA VAL A 24 -2.03 0.14 -3.68
C VAL A 24 -2.81 -0.23 -2.44
N ILE A 25 -3.89 0.50 -2.17
CA ILE A 25 -4.80 0.24 -1.07
C ILE A 25 -6.14 -0.17 -1.68
N ASN A 26 -6.51 -1.44 -1.52
CA ASN A 26 -7.80 -1.94 -1.96
C ASN A 26 -8.81 -1.75 -0.83
N CYS A 27 -9.68 -0.77 -0.97
CA CYS A 27 -10.79 -0.54 -0.05
C CYS A 27 -12.03 -1.29 -0.57
N PHE A 28 -12.71 -2.01 0.31
CA PHE A 28 -14.00 -2.63 -0.02
C PHE A 28 -15.12 -1.76 0.52
N SER A 29 -16.11 -1.45 -0.33
CA SER A 29 -17.37 -0.86 0.11
C SER A 29 -18.23 -1.91 0.80
N ASP A 30 -19.15 -1.47 1.66
CA ASP A 30 -20.18 -2.30 2.29
C ASP A 30 -21.01 -3.13 1.30
N ARG A 31 -21.07 -2.69 0.03
CA ARG A 31 -21.73 -3.41 -1.07
C ARG A 31 -20.82 -4.41 -1.79
N GLY A 32 -19.61 -4.66 -1.28
CA GLY A 32 -18.61 -5.56 -1.87
C GLY A 32 -17.85 -4.98 -3.07
N LYS A 33 -18.05 -3.71 -3.42
CA LYS A 33 -17.30 -3.06 -4.52
C LYS A 33 -15.87 -2.73 -4.08
N LEU A 34 -14.89 -3.10 -4.90
CA LEU A 34 -13.47 -2.82 -4.66
C LEU A 34 -13.07 -1.48 -5.30
N TYR A 35 -12.50 -0.61 -4.48
CA TYR A 35 -11.98 0.70 -4.87
C TYR A 35 -10.46 0.73 -4.63
N PRO A 36 -9.63 0.64 -5.68
CA PRO A 36 -8.19 0.66 -5.55
C PRO A 36 -7.68 2.11 -5.51
N LEU A 37 -7.15 2.54 -4.37
CA LEU A 37 -6.36 3.77 -4.24
C LEU A 37 -4.92 3.48 -4.62
N ARG A 38 -4.34 4.30 -5.50
CA ARG A 38 -2.95 4.15 -5.98
C ARG A 38 -2.16 5.40 -5.63
N TYR A 39 -1.13 5.24 -4.82
CA TYR A 39 -0.24 6.32 -4.41
C TYR A 39 1.17 6.06 -4.97
N PRO A 40 1.58 6.76 -6.04
CA PRO A 40 2.94 6.67 -6.56
C PRO A 40 3.91 7.31 -5.55
N LEU A 41 4.92 6.56 -5.14
CA LEU A 41 5.95 7.11 -4.26
C LEU A 41 6.91 8.00 -5.07
N PRO A 42 7.36 9.14 -4.51
CA PRO A 42 8.20 10.08 -5.26
C PRO A 42 9.53 9.44 -5.65
N PRO A 43 10.04 9.69 -6.86
CA PRO A 43 11.30 9.12 -7.32
C PRO A 43 12.46 9.60 -6.42
N ASP A 44 13.35 8.68 -6.07
CA ASP A 44 14.59 8.94 -5.33
C ASP A 44 15.63 7.89 -5.77
N THR A 45 16.83 7.94 -5.21
CA THR A 45 17.85 6.88 -5.35
C THR A 45 17.27 5.51 -4.94
N ALA A 46 17.74 4.43 -5.57
CA ALA A 46 17.23 3.08 -5.34
C ALA A 46 17.29 2.69 -3.84
N GLN A 47 18.43 2.96 -3.18
CA GLN A 47 18.62 2.67 -1.74
C GLN A 47 17.66 3.44 -0.83
N ARG A 48 17.41 4.74 -1.11
CA ARG A 48 16.46 5.54 -0.33
C ARG A 48 15.03 5.08 -0.55
N THR A 49 14.70 4.72 -1.79
CA THR A 49 13.39 4.19 -2.16
C THR A 49 13.09 2.90 -1.39
N GLU A 50 14.04 1.97 -1.33
CA GLU A 50 13.92 0.72 -0.57
C GLU A 50 13.74 0.96 0.93
N ARG A 51 14.57 1.82 1.54
CA ARG A 51 14.45 2.17 2.97
C ARG A 51 13.08 2.78 3.29
N ARG A 52 12.60 3.70 2.45
CA ARG A 52 11.29 4.33 2.63
C ARG A 52 10.14 3.33 2.48
N VAL A 53 10.23 2.43 1.51
CA VAL A 53 9.26 1.34 1.32
C VAL A 53 9.22 0.43 2.56
N SER A 54 10.39 0.03 3.06
CA SER A 54 10.51 -0.82 4.25
C SER A 54 9.88 -0.15 5.48
N LEU A 55 10.18 1.14 5.71
CA LEU A 55 9.60 1.93 6.78
C LEU A 55 8.08 2.05 6.64
N LEU A 56 7.57 2.34 5.44
CA LEU A 56 6.13 2.44 5.19
C LEU A 56 5.43 1.11 5.48
N LEU A 57 5.97 -0.02 5.01
CA LEU A 57 5.39 -1.33 5.29
C LEU A 57 5.40 -1.66 6.78
N HIS A 58 6.47 -1.30 7.49
CA HIS A 58 6.56 -1.48 8.94
C HIS A 58 5.50 -0.66 9.68
N LEU A 59 5.41 0.65 9.42
CA LEU A 59 4.41 1.53 10.05
C LEU A 59 2.97 1.11 9.73
N LEU A 60 2.71 0.68 8.49
CA LEU A 60 1.38 0.18 8.11
C LEU A 60 1.03 -1.11 8.84
N ARG A 61 2.01 -2.01 9.06
CA ARG A 61 1.79 -3.23 9.85
C ARG A 61 1.49 -2.91 11.30
N GLU A 62 2.26 -2.00 11.92
CA GLU A 62 2.01 -1.58 13.31
C GLU A 62 0.60 -1.02 13.45
N ARG A 63 0.23 -0.04 12.62
CA ARG A 63 -1.09 0.61 12.67
C ARG A 63 -2.25 -0.34 12.41
N LEU A 64 -2.12 -1.24 11.43
CA LEU A 64 -3.19 -2.20 11.11
C LEU A 64 -3.33 -3.31 12.16
N THR A 65 -2.30 -3.57 12.97
CA THR A 65 -2.37 -4.55 14.05
C THR A 65 -3.05 -3.97 15.29
N ASP A 66 -2.90 -2.65 15.53
CA ASP A 66 -3.59 -1.94 16.61
C ASP A 66 -5.12 -1.83 16.41
N ASP A 67 -5.61 -1.89 15.17
CA ASP A 67 -7.04 -1.79 14.83
C ASP A 67 -7.81 -3.13 14.93
N VAL A 68 -7.21 -4.19 15.50
CA VAL A 68 -7.91 -5.47 15.74
C VAL A 68 -8.51 -5.46 17.15
N PRO A 69 -9.85 -5.31 17.32
CA PRO A 69 -10.46 -5.52 18.62
C PRO A 69 -10.33 -7.00 19.02
N ALA A 70 -9.97 -7.22 20.29
CA ALA A 70 -9.84 -8.53 20.93
C ALA A 70 -11.13 -9.37 20.89
#